data_AF-A0A6J1WJG7-F1
#
_entry.id   AF-A0A6J1WJG7-F1
#
_cell.length_a   1.000
_cell.length_b   1.000
_cell.length_c   1.000
_cell.angle_alpha   90.00
_cell.angle_beta   90.00
_cell.angle_gamma   90.00
#
_symmetry.space_group_name_H-M   'P 1'
#
loop_
_entity.id
_entity.type
_entity.pdbx_description
1 polymer ?
#
loop_
_entity_poly.entity_id
_entity_poly.type
_entity_poly.pdbx_seq_one_letter_code
_entity_poly.pdbx_strand_id
1 'polypeptide(L)'
;MGLLHKIILRFPHVWWPERQHFIFIWSKEDASNLAEDEQWLDDVEGITSPMGTSNAITLWLSGDTARLVESLPDDVVQQKSLQLLRRFLGRNTTVPEPTGIVRYCVN
;
A
#
# COMPACT_ATOMS: atom_id res chain seq x y z
N MET A 1 -8.58 -20.67 4.11
CA MET A 1 -8.30 -20.32 2.70
C MET A 1 -7.45 -19.07 2.72
N GLY A 2 -6.30 -19.06 2.05
CA GLY A 2 -5.42 -17.88 2.03
C GLY A 2 -5.90 -16.90 0.96
N LEU A 3 -6.30 -15.71 1.38
CA LEU A 3 -6.66 -14.62 0.48
C LEU A 3 -5.42 -13.74 0.29
N LEU A 4 -4.93 -13.62 -0.94
CA LEU A 4 -3.85 -12.70 -1.29
C LEU A 4 -4.42 -11.54 -2.09
N HIS A 5 -4.21 -10.33 -1.60
CA HIS A 5 -4.68 -9.13 -2.26
C HIS A 5 -3.52 -8.20 -2.55
N LYS A 6 -3.62 -7.49 -3.67
CA LYS A 6 -2.64 -6.48 -4.05
C LYS A 6 -3.32 -5.23 -4.55
N ILE A 7 -2.80 -4.09 -4.09
CA ILE A 7 -3.17 -2.77 -4.58
C ILE A 7 -2.01 -2.28 -5.44
N ILE A 8 -2.27 -1.92 -6.68
CA ILE A 8 -1.25 -1.39 -7.60
C ILE A 8 -1.54 0.10 -7.81
N LEU A 9 -0.59 0.95 -7.42
CA LEU A 9 -0.63 2.39 -7.64
C LEU A 9 0.35 2.77 -8.74
N ARG A 10 -0.13 3.45 -9.78
CA ARG A 10 0.71 3.97 -10.87
C ARG A 10 1.06 5.42 -10.63
N PHE A 11 2.30 5.82 -10.85
CA PHE A 11 2.82 7.16 -10.59
C PHE A 11 3.32 7.85 -11.88
N PRO A 12 3.41 9.19 -11.91
CA PRO A 12 3.88 9.91 -13.09
C PRO A 12 5.36 9.61 -13.43
N HIS A 13 6.17 9.32 -12.42
CA HIS A 13 7.58 8.92 -12.55
C HIS A 13 7.96 8.01 -11.38
N VAL A 14 9.10 7.32 -11.50
CA VAL A 14 9.70 6.55 -10.40
C VAL A 14 10.25 7.53 -9.38
N TRP A 15 9.75 7.48 -8.15
CA TRP A 15 10.17 8.37 -7.06
C TRP A 15 10.91 7.63 -5.94
N TRP A 16 10.82 6.30 -5.88
CA TRP A 16 11.44 5.48 -4.84
C TRP A 16 12.88 5.06 -5.18
N PRO A 17 13.71 4.70 -4.18
CA PRO A 17 15.08 4.21 -4.38
C PRO A 17 15.17 2.93 -5.25
N GLU A 18 16.35 2.65 -5.80
CA GLU A 18 16.63 1.49 -6.69
C GLU A 18 16.44 0.08 -6.07
N ARG A 19 15.88 -0.03 -4.86
CA ARG A 19 15.49 -1.30 -4.26
C ARG A 19 13.98 -1.48 -4.35
N GLN A 20 13.57 -2.54 -5.02
CA GLN A 20 12.17 -2.79 -5.40
C GLN A 20 11.35 -3.49 -4.32
N HIS A 21 11.85 -3.63 -3.09
CA HIS A 21 11.12 -4.30 -2.01
C HIS A 21 11.35 -3.59 -0.68
N PHE A 22 10.27 -3.15 -0.05
CA PHE A 22 10.26 -2.60 1.29
C PHE A 22 9.28 -3.40 2.13
N ILE A 23 9.66 -3.67 3.39
CA ILE A 23 8.78 -4.28 4.39
C ILE A 23 8.42 -3.20 5.39
N PHE A 24 7.15 -3.11 5.76
CA PHE A 24 6.69 -2.18 6.79
C PHE A 24 6.67 -2.88 8.14
N ILE A 25 7.43 -2.34 9.10
CA ILE A 25 7.51 -2.86 10.45
C ILE A 25 6.91 -1.81 11.37
N TRP A 26 5.87 -2.21 12.08
CA TRP A 26 5.14 -1.36 13.02
C TRP A 26 5.59 -1.63 14.45
N SER A 27 5.78 -0.57 15.23
CA SER A 27 5.81 -0.71 16.68
C SER A 27 4.38 -0.92 17.19
N LYS A 28 4.23 -1.59 18.34
CA LYS A 28 2.89 -1.78 18.95
C LYS A 28 2.19 -0.45 19.24
N GLU A 29 2.96 0.55 19.64
CA GLU A 29 2.47 1.91 19.89
C GLU A 29 1.98 2.57 18.61
N ASP A 30 2.76 2.52 17.54
CA ASP A 30 2.40 3.10 16.24
C ASP A 30 1.13 2.49 15.64
N ALA A 31 0.98 1.17 15.76
CA ALA A 31 -0.20 0.43 15.30
C ALA A 31 -1.44 0.75 16.13
N SER A 32 -1.29 0.83 17.46
CA SER A 32 -2.40 1.12 18.38
C SER A 32 -2.89 2.56 18.28
N ASN A 33 -2.08 3.47 17.71
CA ASN A 33 -2.41 4.87 17.48
C ASN A 33 -3.08 5.12 16.12
N LEU A 34 -3.31 4.09 15.30
CA LEU A 34 -4.06 4.23 14.05
C LEU A 34 -5.52 4.58 14.32
N ALA A 35 -6.08 5.48 13.51
CA ALA A 35 -7.52 5.75 13.52
C ALA A 35 -8.29 4.48 13.12
N GLU A 36 -9.57 4.40 13.50
CA GLU A 36 -10.42 3.23 13.22
C GLU A 36 -10.49 2.89 11.73
N ASP A 37 -10.55 3.91 10.86
CA ASP A 37 -10.56 3.78 9.40
C ASP A 37 -9.17 3.51 8.78
N GLU A 38 -8.14 3.45 9.61
CA GLU A 38 -6.73 3.21 9.23
C GLU A 38 -6.16 1.92 9.80
N GLN A 39 -6.90 1.21 10.67
CA GLN A 39 -6.39 0.02 11.34
C GLN A 39 -5.85 -1.02 10.37
N TRP A 40 -6.48 -1.19 9.21
CA TRP A 40 -6.02 -2.13 8.18
C TRP A 40 -4.64 -1.81 7.56
N LEU A 41 -4.08 -0.62 7.81
CA LEU A 41 -2.78 -0.22 7.26
C LEU A 41 -1.60 -0.93 7.91
N ASP A 42 -1.73 -1.41 9.15
CA ASP A 42 -0.65 -2.15 9.82
C ASP A 42 -0.51 -3.60 9.32
N ASP A 43 -1.56 -4.14 8.71
CA ASP A 43 -1.59 -5.42 8.01
C ASP A 43 -0.98 -5.37 6.59
N VAL A 44 -0.64 -4.18 6.09
CA VAL A 44 0.08 -4.06 4.81
C VAL A 44 1.54 -4.46 5.02
N GLU A 45 1.92 -5.64 4.51
CA GLU A 45 3.22 -6.26 4.73
C GLU A 45 4.38 -5.44 4.14
N GLY A 46 4.12 -4.79 3.01
CA GLY A 46 5.14 -4.02 2.30
C GLY A 46 4.79 -3.72 0.87
N ILE A 47 5.81 -3.29 0.13
CA ILE A 47 5.66 -2.88 -1.27
C ILE A 47 6.69 -3.52 -2.20
N THR A 48 6.26 -3.82 -3.42
CA THR A 48 7.15 -4.23 -4.52
C THR A 48 6.93 -3.45 -5.82
N SER A 49 7.91 -3.46 -6.72
CA SER A 49 7.68 -3.05 -8.11
C SER A 49 7.06 -4.20 -8.92
N PRO A 50 5.95 -3.99 -9.66
CA PRO A 50 5.37 -5.02 -10.52
C PRO A 50 6.24 -5.24 -11.77
N MET A 51 6.31 -6.48 -12.26
CA MET A 51 7.16 -6.83 -13.42
C MET A 51 6.72 -6.17 -14.75
N GLY A 52 5.44 -5.81 -14.89
CA GLY A 52 4.86 -5.32 -16.15
C GLY A 52 4.91 -3.80 -16.36
N THR A 53 5.37 -3.02 -15.37
CA THR A 53 5.50 -1.56 -15.51
C THR A 53 6.56 -1.01 -14.57
N SER A 54 7.33 -0.03 -15.04
CA SER A 54 8.41 0.58 -14.27
C SER A 54 7.92 1.67 -13.31
N ASN A 55 6.72 2.24 -13.53
CA ASN A 55 6.22 3.39 -12.78
C ASN A 55 5.05 3.06 -11.84
N ALA A 56 5.00 1.85 -11.30
CA ALA A 56 4.00 1.49 -10.31
C ALA A 56 4.59 0.79 -9.08
N ILE A 57 3.83 0.84 -7.99
CA ILE A 57 4.09 0.12 -6.75
C ILE A 57 2.92 -0.82 -6.49
N THR A 58 3.24 -2.04 -6.06
CA THR A 58 2.29 -3.03 -5.55
C THR A 58 2.38 -3.04 -4.03
N LEU A 59 1.27 -2.78 -3.33
CA LEU A 59 1.13 -3.02 -1.90
C LEU A 59 0.55 -4.42 -1.69
N TRP A 60 1.10 -5.15 -0.73
CA TRP A 60 0.71 -6.52 -0.41
C TRP A 60 -0.05 -6.58 0.90
N LEU A 61 -1.19 -7.27 0.87
CA LEU A 61 -2.04 -7.53 2.03
C LEU A 61 -2.60 -8.95 1.91
N SER A 62 -2.83 -9.57 3.06
CA SER A 62 -3.33 -10.94 3.14
C SER A 62 -4.43 -11.05 4.20
N GLY A 63 -5.14 -12.18 4.20
CA GLY A 63 -6.10 -12.51 5.26
C GLY A 63 -7.41 -11.72 5.18
N ASP A 64 -8.03 -11.48 6.34
CA ASP A 64 -9.35 -10.84 6.40
C ASP A 64 -9.32 -9.36 5.99
N THR A 65 -8.18 -8.70 6.17
CA THR A 65 -7.95 -7.32 5.74
C THR A 65 -8.09 -7.15 4.23
N ALA A 66 -7.76 -8.17 3.44
CA ALA A 66 -8.02 -8.16 2.01
C ALA A 66 -9.52 -8.04 1.66
N ARG A 67 -10.40 -8.71 2.42
CA ARG A 67 -11.86 -8.60 2.22
C ARG A 67 -12.37 -7.21 2.59
N LEU A 68 -11.84 -6.62 3.66
CA LEU A 68 -12.18 -5.26 4.06
C LEU A 68 -11.80 -4.28 2.95
N VAL A 69 -10.55 -4.32 2.49
CA VAL A 69 -10.04 -3.40 1.46
C VAL A 69 -10.82 -3.51 0.14
N GLU A 70 -11.30 -4.70 -0.23
CA GLU A 70 -12.19 -4.88 -1.39
C GLU A 70 -13.52 -4.16 -1.27
N SER A 71 -14.05 -4.05 -0.05
CA SER A 71 -15.32 -3.36 0.20
C SER A 71 -15.19 -1.83 0.19
N LEU A 72 -13.97 -1.29 0.30
CA LEU A 72 -13.72 0.14 0.38
C LEU A 72 -13.73 0.82 -1.00
N PRO A 73 -14.22 2.06 -1.12
CA PRO A 73 -14.13 2.86 -2.34
C PRO A 73 -12.69 3.08 -2.86
N ASP A 74 -12.54 3.22 -4.19
CA ASP A 74 -11.26 3.40 -4.89
C ASP A 74 -10.40 4.55 -4.36
N ASP A 75 -11.03 5.71 -4.19
CA ASP A 75 -10.43 6.93 -3.64
C ASP A 75 -9.95 6.74 -2.20
N VAL A 76 -10.72 6.06 -1.35
CA VAL A 76 -10.36 5.80 0.06
C VAL A 76 -9.08 4.98 0.14
N VAL A 77 -8.99 3.84 -0.53
CA VAL A 77 -7.77 3.00 -0.45
C VAL A 77 -6.61 3.69 -1.14
N GLN A 78 -6.83 4.42 -2.23
CA GLN A 78 -5.77 5.21 -2.86
C GLN A 78 -5.19 6.22 -1.87
N GLN A 79 -6.05 7.00 -1.21
CA GLN A 79 -5.65 8.01 -0.24
C GLN A 79 -4.90 7.37 0.95
N LYS A 80 -5.46 6.32 1.55
CA LYS A 80 -4.86 5.65 2.72
C LYS A 80 -3.55 4.93 2.35
N SER A 81 -3.47 4.31 1.19
CA SER A 81 -2.21 3.74 0.66
C SER A 81 -1.14 4.81 0.48
N LEU A 82 -1.52 6.00 -0.01
CA LEU A 82 -0.61 7.12 -0.16
C LEU A 82 -0.14 7.68 1.18
N GLN A 83 -1.02 7.74 2.19
CA GLN A 83 -0.66 8.10 3.56
C GLN A 83 0.36 7.11 4.14
N LEU A 84 0.16 5.81 3.95
CA LEU A 84 1.11 4.77 4.36
C LEU A 84 2.49 4.96 3.72
N LEU A 85 2.53 5.15 2.39
CA LEU A 85 3.78 5.41 1.66
C LEU A 85 4.48 6.67 2.17
N ARG A 86 3.74 7.73 2.46
CA ARG A 86 4.28 8.97 3.03
C ARG A 86 4.80 8.77 4.45
N ARG A 87 4.14 7.95 5.28
CA ARG A 87 4.59 7.63 6.64
C ARG A 87 5.95 6.94 6.64
N PHE A 88 6.13 5.92 5.79
CA PHE A 88 7.36 5.12 5.79
C PHE A 88 8.47 5.68 4.89
N LEU A 89 8.13 6.27 3.75
CA LEU A 89 9.10 6.66 2.73
C LEU A 89 9.18 8.18 2.53
N GLY A 90 8.23 8.94 3.08
CA GLY A 90 8.13 10.39 2.88
C GLY A 90 9.23 11.22 3.55
N ARG A 91 10.00 10.64 4.48
CA ARG A 91 11.07 11.37 5.18
C ARG A 91 12.21 11.79 4.25
N ASN A 92 12.58 10.92 3.30
CA ASN A 92 13.74 11.12 2.43
C ASN A 92 13.35 11.35 0.96
N THR A 93 12.06 11.39 0.66
CA THR A 93 11.56 11.37 -0.72
C THR A 93 10.18 12.02 -0.80
N THR A 94 9.93 12.78 -1.85
CA THR A 94 8.59 13.31 -2.13
C THR A 94 7.75 12.24 -2.81
N VAL A 95 6.66 11.83 -2.17
CA VAL A 95 5.69 10.87 -2.72
C VAL A 95 4.62 11.62 -3.54
N PRO A 96 4.65 11.54 -4.89
CA PRO A 96 3.69 12.24 -5.75
C PRO A 96 2.31 11.58 -5.69
N GLU A 97 1.29 12.30 -6.16
CA GLU A 97 -0.04 11.73 -6.36
C GLU A 97 -0.01 10.63 -7.44
N PRO A 98 -0.74 9.52 -7.24
CA PRO A 98 -0.85 8.47 -8.24
C PRO A 98 -1.74 8.93 -9.42
N THR A 99 -1.43 8.38 -10.58
CA THR A 99 -2.17 8.54 -11.84
C THR A 99 -3.25 7.47 -12.05
N GLY A 100 -3.32 6.47 -11.17
CA GLY A 100 -4.33 5.41 -11.22
C GLY A 100 -4.09 4.33 -10.18
N ILE A 101 -5.15 3.57 -9.92
CA ILE A 101 -5.19 2.43 -9.01
C ILE A 101 -5.76 1.21 -9.74
N VAL A 102 -5.20 0.03 -9.46
CA VAL A 102 -5.74 -1.27 -9.84
C VAL A 102 -5.72 -2.16 -8.62
N ARG A 103 -6.81 -2.87 -8.35
CA ARG A 103 -6.90 -3.81 -7.23
C ARG A 103 -7.14 -5.22 -7.74
N TYR A 104 -6.50 -6.20 -7.11
CA TYR A 104 -6.64 -7.59 -7.51
C TYR A 104 -6.67 -8.51 -6.29
N CYS A 105 -7.70 -9.36 -6.25
CA CYS A 105 -7.88 -10.41 -5.26
C CYS A 105 -7.71 -11.79 -5.92
N VAL A 106 -6.85 -12.63 -5.35
CA VAL A 106 -6.78 -14.05 -5.69
C VAL A 106 -7.49 -14.83 -4.58
N ASN A 107 -8.67 -15.40 -4.90
CA ASN A 107 -9.40 -16.34 -4.04
C ASN A 107 -8.93 -17.78 -4.23
#